data_AF-A0A2V5PAV4-F1
#
_entry.id   AF-A0A2V5PAV4-F1
#
_cell.length_a   1.000
_cell.length_b   1.000
_cell.length_c   1.000
_cell.angle_alpha   90.00
_cell.angle_beta   90.00
_cell.angle_gamma   90.00
#
_symmetry.space_group_name_H-M   'P 1'
#
loop_
_entity.id
_entity.type
_entity.pdbx_description
1 polymer ?
#
loop_
_entity_poly.entity_id
_entity_poly.type
_entity_poly.pdbx_seq_one_letter_code
_entity_poly.pdbx_strand_id
1 'polypeptide(L)'
;GFPAKANYADIYTFYLMYQATEKLKLNARGEYFTGSDGFWYAPGPNSHNQELLGLTGTADYSLWKNVISRVEVRWDHSLTGDRPYNVAAGAPVGKKNELTLALNLIYNF
;
A
#
# COMPACT_ATOMS: atom_id res chain seq x y z
N GLY A 1 -19.79 -18.69 18.51
CA GLY A 1 -18.59 -18.17 19.18
C GLY A 1 -18.36 -16.76 18.72
N PHE A 2 -18.09 -15.83 19.62
CA PHE A 2 -17.77 -14.44 19.25
C PHE A 2 -16.47 -14.41 18.42
N PRO A 3 -16.37 -13.56 17.37
CA PRO A 3 -15.15 -13.44 16.59
C PRO A 3 -14.00 -13.00 17.50
N ALA A 4 -12.79 -13.47 17.22
CA ALA A 4 -11.60 -13.11 17.97
C ALA A 4 -11.54 -11.59 18.16
N LYS A 5 -11.42 -11.12 19.42
CA LYS A 5 -11.26 -9.69 19.70
C LYS A 5 -9.95 -9.24 19.06
N ALA A 6 -10.02 -8.25 18.17
CA ALA A 6 -8.84 -7.58 17.69
C ALA A 6 -8.16 -6.90 18.89
N ASN A 7 -6.95 -7.35 19.25
CA ASN A 7 -6.26 -6.95 20.48
C ASN A 7 -5.11 -5.97 20.21
N TYR A 8 -4.51 -6.02 19.03
CA TYR A 8 -3.43 -5.10 18.62
C TYR A 8 -3.44 -4.86 17.11
N ALA A 9 -2.86 -3.74 16.70
CA ALA A 9 -2.69 -3.32 15.31
C ALA A 9 -1.55 -2.31 15.25
N ASP A 10 -0.44 -2.70 14.63
CA ASP A 10 0.78 -1.90 14.51
C ASP A 10 1.12 -1.67 13.04
N ILE A 11 1.63 -0.48 12.73
CA ILE A 11 2.14 -0.13 11.40
C ILE A 11 3.54 0.44 11.54
N TYR A 12 4.49 -0.17 10.84
CA TYR A 12 5.86 0.31 10.71
C TYR A 12 6.03 0.91 9.33
N THR A 13 6.40 2.19 9.27
CA THR A 13 6.63 2.89 8.00
C THR A 13 8.08 3.32 7.88
N PHE A 14 8.70 2.94 6.78
CA PHE A 14 10.02 3.43 6.38
C PHE A 14 9.88 4.32 5.15
N TYR A 15 10.56 5.47 5.15
CA TYR A 15 10.52 6.43 4.06
C TYR A 15 11.92 6.84 3.65
N LEU A 16 12.19 6.80 2.35
CA LEU A 16 13.43 7.24 1.73
C LEU A 16 13.12 8.27 0.66
N MET A 17 13.92 9.33 0.65
CA MET A 17 13.87 10.38 -0.36
C MET A 17 15.26 10.59 -0.93
N TYR A 18 15.36 10.71 -2.25
CA TYR A 18 16.61 11.02 -2.92
C TYR A 18 16.39 12.03 -4.04
N GLN A 19 17.12 13.15 -3.97
CA GLN A 19 17.17 14.14 -5.04
C GLN A 19 18.24 13.70 -6.05
N ALA A 20 17.81 13.04 -7.12
CA ALA A 20 18.71 12.47 -8.12
C ALA A 20 19.35 13.53 -9.02
N THR A 21 18.58 14.56 -9.39
CA THR A 21 19.04 15.74 -10.16
C THR A 21 18.27 16.98 -9.70
N GLU A 22 18.57 18.17 -10.21
CA GLU A 22 17.79 19.39 -9.91
C GLU A 22 16.30 19.27 -10.28
N LYS A 23 15.95 18.40 -11.23
CA LYS A 23 14.58 18.22 -11.72
C LYS A 23 13.93 16.91 -11.30
N LEU A 24 14.71 15.91 -10.89
CA LEU A 24 14.21 14.56 -10.58
C LEU A 24 14.38 14.25 -9.10
N LYS A 25 13.27 13.99 -8.43
CA LYS A 25 13.21 13.52 -7.05
C LYS A 25 12.56 12.14 -7.01
N LEU A 26 13.20 11.22 -6.33
CA LEU A 26 12.71 9.86 -6.11
C LEU A 26 12.29 9.71 -4.66
N ASN A 27 11.15 9.05 -4.43
CA ASN A 27 10.74 8.67 -3.08
C ASN A 27 10.33 7.21 -3.06
N ALA A 28 10.68 6.53 -1.98
CA ALA A 28 10.26 5.17 -1.70
C ALA A 28 9.68 5.10 -0.29
N ARG A 29 8.59 4.35 -0.13
CA ARG A 29 7.94 4.10 1.16
C ARG A 29 7.66 2.60 1.30
N GLY A 30 8.03 2.03 2.44
CA GLY A 30 7.63 0.69 2.83
C GLY A 30 6.76 0.76 4.08
N GLU A 31 5.64 0.03 4.06
CA GLU A 31 4.65 -0.02 5.12
C GLU A 31 4.44 -1.48 5.48
N TYR A 32 4.79 -1.88 6.70
CA TYR A 32 4.51 -3.20 7.23
C TYR A 32 3.45 -3.08 8.33
N PHE A 33 2.33 -3.75 8.12
CA PHE A 33 1.27 -3.87 9.10
C PHE A 33 1.29 -5.25 9.73
N THR A 34 1.08 -5.31 11.04
CA THR A 34 0.74 -6.54 11.76
C THR A 34 -0.39 -6.28 12.74
N GLY A 35 -1.33 -7.21 12.86
CA GLY A 35 -2.43 -7.04 13.79
C GLY A 35 -3.21 -8.32 14.03
N SER A 36 -4.08 -8.25 15.01
CA SER A 36 -5.01 -9.33 15.30
C SER A 36 -5.97 -9.55 14.13
N ASP A 37 -6.41 -10.79 13.99
CA ASP A 37 -7.37 -11.18 12.97
C ASP A 37 -8.68 -10.37 13.05
N GLY A 38 -9.25 -10.02 11.89
CA GLY A 38 -10.45 -9.21 11.77
C GLY A 38 -10.25 -7.68 11.89
N PHE A 39 -9.02 -7.18 12.00
CA PHE A 39 -8.77 -5.74 12.14
C PHE A 39 -8.94 -4.97 10.81
N TRP A 40 -8.26 -5.37 9.73
CA TRP A 40 -8.35 -4.69 8.43
C TRP A 40 -9.37 -5.29 7.47
N TYR A 41 -9.54 -6.60 7.52
CA TYR A 41 -10.46 -7.34 6.67
C TYR A 41 -11.08 -8.50 7.44
N ALA A 42 -12.24 -8.96 6.97
CA ALA A 42 -12.97 -10.04 7.63
C ALA A 42 -12.12 -11.33 7.68
N PRO A 43 -12.10 -12.03 8.83
CA PRO A 43 -11.32 -13.24 9.00
C PRO A 43 -11.87 -14.39 8.14
N GLY A 44 -10.98 -15.12 7.46
CA GLY A 44 -11.29 -16.38 6.79
C GLY A 44 -11.34 -17.58 7.75
N PRO A 45 -11.82 -18.77 7.30
CA PRO A 45 -11.97 -19.96 8.14
C PRO A 45 -10.67 -20.48 8.79
N ASN A 46 -9.51 -20.12 8.23
CA ASN A 46 -8.17 -20.48 8.74
C ASN A 46 -7.30 -19.24 8.94
N SER A 47 -7.93 -18.12 9.29
CA SER A 47 -7.24 -16.84 9.41
C SER A 47 -6.38 -16.79 10.67
N HIS A 48 -5.25 -16.11 10.56
CA HIS A 48 -4.30 -15.84 11.64
C HIS A 48 -4.14 -14.32 11.81
N ASN A 49 -3.23 -13.88 12.68
CA ASN A 49 -2.88 -12.46 12.75
C ASN A 49 -2.53 -11.93 11.35
N GLN A 50 -3.12 -10.80 10.99
CA GLN A 50 -3.03 -10.22 9.67
C GLN A 50 -1.68 -9.53 9.52
N GLU A 51 -0.98 -9.81 8.42
CA GLU A 51 0.26 -9.14 8.05
C GLU A 51 0.19 -8.65 6.62
N LEU A 52 0.42 -7.35 6.41
CA LEU A 52 0.36 -6.71 5.10
C LEU A 52 1.65 -5.93 4.84
N LEU A 53 2.10 -5.93 3.59
CA LEU A 53 3.22 -5.14 3.12
C LEU A 53 2.77 -4.22 1.98
N GLY A 54 2.96 -2.93 2.14
CA GLY A 54 2.81 -1.93 1.09
C GLY A 54 4.17 -1.37 0.69
N LEU A 55 4.50 -1.41 -0.60
CA LEU A 55 5.66 -0.75 -1.17
C LEU A 55 5.17 0.33 -2.14
N THR A 56 5.61 1.56 -1.95
CA THR A 56 5.28 2.69 -2.82
C THR A 56 6.56 3.32 -3.35
N GLY A 57 6.64 3.51 -4.67
CA GLY A 57 7.70 4.25 -5.34
C GLY A 57 7.11 5.42 -6.10
N THR A 58 7.74 6.59 -6.00
CA THR A 58 7.36 7.79 -6.76
C THR A 58 8.56 8.40 -7.45
N ALA A 59 8.33 8.92 -8.66
CA ALA A 59 9.28 9.72 -9.40
C ALA A 59 8.63 11.06 -9.74
N ASP A 60 9.16 12.13 -9.16
CA ASP A 60 8.72 13.50 -9.35
C ASP A 60 9.69 14.20 -10.30
N TYR A 61 9.17 14.66 -11.43
CA TYR A 61 9.94 15.37 -12.44
C TYR A 61 9.40 16.78 -12.66
N SER A 62 10.26 17.78 -12.48
CA SER A 62 9.98 19.18 -12.79
C SER A 62 10.01 19.38 -14.31
N LEU A 63 8.85 19.17 -14.95
CA LEU A 63 8.66 19.26 -16.39
C LEU A 63 8.88 20.71 -16.87
N TRP A 64 8.26 21.66 -16.16
CA TRP A 64 8.44 23.11 -16.34
C TRP A 64 8.55 23.81 -14.98
N LYS A 65 8.88 25.12 -14.99
CA LYS A 65 9.05 25.95 -13.78
C LYS A 65 7.89 25.83 -12.78
N ASN A 66 6.68 25.56 -13.26
CA ASN A 66 5.46 25.49 -12.47
C ASN A 66 4.75 24.14 -12.59
N VAL A 67 5.32 23.13 -13.28
CA VAL A 67 4.66 21.84 -13.50
C VAL A 67 5.55 20.70 -13.04
N ILE A 68 5.04 19.93 -12.10
CA ILE A 68 5.63 18.68 -11.62
C ILE A 68 4.78 17.53 -12.15
N SER A 69 5.40 16.60 -12.88
CA SER A 69 4.80 15.31 -13.19
C SER A 69 5.25 14.28 -12.16
N ARG A 70 4.31 13.53 -11.59
CA ARG A 70 4.60 12.43 -10.65
C ARG A 70 4.06 11.13 -11.22
N VAL A 71 4.94 10.13 -11.34
CA VAL A 71 4.54 8.74 -11.52
C VAL A 71 4.63 8.04 -10.17
N GLU A 72 3.60 7.29 -9.81
CA GLU A 72 3.54 6.48 -8.59
C GLU A 72 3.20 5.03 -8.92
N VAL A 73 3.96 4.12 -8.33
CA VAL A 73 3.68 2.68 -8.32
C VAL A 73 3.51 2.25 -6.88
N ARG A 74 2.40 1.58 -6.57
CA ARG A 74 2.14 0.99 -5.27
C ARG A 74 1.83 -0.48 -5.42
N TRP A 75 2.53 -1.31 -4.65
CA TRP A 75 2.28 -2.74 -4.55
C TRP A 75 1.89 -3.09 -3.10
N ASP A 76 0.70 -3.65 -2.94
CA ASP A 76 0.19 -4.14 -1.66
C ASP A 76 0.16 -5.67 -1.69
N HIS A 77 0.67 -6.30 -0.64
CA HIS A 77 0.81 -7.74 -0.52
C HIS A 77 0.34 -8.24 0.84
N SER A 78 -0.47 -9.29 0.85
CA SER A 78 -0.77 -10.03 2.08
C SER A 78 0.40 -10.96 2.38
N LEU A 79 1.08 -10.78 3.52
CA LEU A 79 2.17 -11.68 3.93
C LEU A 79 1.63 -12.98 4.53
N THR A 80 0.39 -12.94 5.01
CA THR A 80 -0.40 -14.13 5.34
C THR A 80 -0.97 -14.76 4.06
N GLY A 81 -1.39 -16.02 4.13
CA GLY A 81 -2.04 -16.72 3.01
C GLY A 81 -3.39 -16.10 2.57
N ASP A 82 -3.81 -15.03 3.25
CA ASP A 82 -5.05 -14.31 3.02
C ASP A 82 -5.07 -13.57 1.67
N ARG A 83 -6.29 -13.23 1.25
CA ARG A 83 -6.56 -12.65 -0.07
C ARG A 83 -7.52 -11.46 0.02
N PRO A 84 -7.11 -10.36 0.67
CA PRO A 84 -8.01 -9.25 1.02
C PRO A 84 -8.31 -8.30 -0.16
N TYR A 85 -7.55 -8.34 -1.25
CA TYR A 85 -7.64 -7.34 -2.32
C TYR A 85 -8.60 -7.74 -3.43
N ASN A 86 -9.22 -6.77 -4.11
CA ASN A 86 -10.03 -6.99 -5.32
C ASN A 86 -11.07 -8.14 -5.19
N VAL A 87 -11.81 -8.16 -4.08
CA VAL A 87 -12.90 -9.12 -3.86
C VAL A 87 -14.06 -8.75 -4.79
N ALA A 88 -14.25 -9.50 -5.88
CA ALA A 88 -15.37 -9.30 -6.78
C ALA A 88 -16.69 -9.63 -6.07
N ALA A 89 -17.76 -8.90 -6.40
CA ALA A 89 -19.09 -9.20 -5.87
C ALA A 89 -19.48 -10.66 -6.19
N GLY A 90 -19.74 -11.46 -5.15
CA GLY A 90 -20.07 -12.88 -5.28
C GLY A 90 -18.88 -13.85 -5.35
N ALA A 91 -17.63 -13.37 -5.27
CA ALA A 91 -16.46 -14.24 -5.19
C ALA A 91 -16.18 -14.68 -3.74
N PRO A 92 -15.81 -15.95 -3.49
CA PRO A 92 -15.54 -16.46 -2.15
C PRO A 92 -14.22 -15.96 -1.55
N VAL A 93 -13.27 -15.52 -2.39
CA VAL A 93 -11.95 -15.00 -1.99
C VAL A 93 -11.46 -13.94 -2.98
N GLY A 94 -10.69 -12.95 -2.51
CA GLY A 94 -10.03 -11.95 -3.35
C GLY A 94 -8.66 -12.40 -3.88
N LYS A 95 -7.74 -11.45 -4.00
CA LYS A 95 -6.35 -11.60 -4.42
C LYS A 95 -5.39 -11.36 -3.26
N LYS A 96 -4.21 -11.99 -3.33
CA LYS A 96 -3.09 -11.80 -2.38
C LYS A 96 -2.33 -10.49 -2.60
N ASN A 97 -2.42 -9.93 -3.81
CA ASN A 97 -1.67 -8.76 -4.25
C ASN A 97 -2.59 -7.73 -4.89
N GLU A 98 -2.25 -6.46 -4.74
CA GLU A 98 -2.77 -5.34 -5.52
C GLU A 98 -1.63 -4.50 -6.07
N LEU A 99 -1.74 -4.08 -7.33
CA LEU A 99 -0.78 -3.17 -7.95
C LEU A 99 -1.54 -1.94 -8.47
N THR A 100 -1.17 -0.78 -7.98
CA THR A 100 -1.70 0.52 -8.41
C THR A 100 -0.63 1.30 -9.16
N LEU A 101 -1.03 1.88 -10.29
CA LEU A 101 -0.21 2.82 -11.07
C LEU A 101 -0.96 4.14 -11.19
N ALA A 102 -0.30 5.24 -10.86
CA ALA A 102 -0.89 6.57 -10.95
C ALA A 102 0.06 7.55 -11.66
N LEU A 103 -0.54 8.50 -12.39
CA LEU A 103 0.14 9.62 -13.01
C LEU A 103 -0.55 10.91 -12.57
N ASN A 104 0.24 11.86 -12.08
CA ASN A 104 -0.25 13.16 -11.63
C ASN A 104 0.50 14.28 -12.35
N LEU A 105 -0.22 15.34 -12.71
CA LEU A 105 0.32 16.61 -13.21
C LEU A 105 -0.09 17.70 -12.24
N ILE A 106 0.90 18.30 -11.57
CA ILE A 106 0.70 19.26 -10.48
C ILE A 106 1.20 20.62 -10.96
N TYR A 107 0.30 21.61 -11.01
CA TYR A 107 0.65 22.99 -11.33
C TYR A 107 0.79 23.82 -10.04
N ASN A 108 1.91 24.50 -9.86
CA ASN A 108 2.19 25.37 -8.72
C ASN A 108 2.07 26.85 -9.14
N PHE A 109 1.19 27.60 -8.47
CA PHE A 109 0.94 29.04 -8.70
C PHE A 109 1.93 29.94 -7.94
#